data_AF-A0A9D9PTV5-F1
#
_entry.id   AF-A0A9D9PTV5-F1
#
_cell.length_a   1.000
_cell.length_b   1.000
_cell.length_c   1.000
_cell.angle_alpha   90.00
_cell.angle_beta   90.00
_cell.angle_gamma   90.00
#
_symmetry.space_group_name_H-M   'P 1'
#
loop_
_entity.id
_entity.type
_entity.pdbx_description
1 polymer ?
#
loop_
_entity_poly.entity_id
_entity_poly.type
_entity_poly.pdbx_seq_one_letter_code
_entity_poly.pdbx_strand_id
1 'polypeptide(L)'
;VCTGGLAVIRDGKIEKVYGKEDGLENTELLTAVQADNGDTIIGTDGGGLYIIGENDNIKHLSVAAGDLSSDVIMRIKKDLYRDLYWIVTSNSLSCMGTDYKVKTISNFPYTNNFDVFQNSSDEMWILSSNGIYVSGTEDILKNDEIPYIYYGRDNGLPCVATSNSYSFLSSDGDLYIAGTTGVAAVNIEKPFESVSDIKVSVPYVEVDGTYIFPDENGNYVIPSSSVKLTIYSYVYNYSLMNPDVTYYLKGFEHNPTTVKRSELTPTSYTNLRGGDYTFVMTIDDPQGDSSKETVINIIKVKKWYEKIIVRVIGLVLILGLFAFLLKAYISYRTRKYKEKAEQQKELIREIVLSFAKVIDMKDSYTNGHSTRVAEYTAMLARELGCDEDTVEKYYNIALLHDIGKIGIPPEVLNKPGKLSDTEFNIIKSHSALGYEALKNISIMPELSIGAGMHHERPDGKGYPKGLKGEKIARVAQIIAVADTFDAMYSDRPYRKRMNFDKAVSIMKEVSGTQLAEDVVDAFLRLVDKGEFRDENDTGGGTMEDIDNIHRQQLKKAAGSTENPNKVQ
;
A
#
# COMPACT_ATOMS: atom_id res chain seq x y z
N VAL A 1 -76.87 -22.84 -33.07
CA VAL A 1 -76.70 -22.54 -34.51
C VAL A 1 -78.08 -22.34 -35.09
N CYS A 2 -78.35 -21.18 -35.71
CA CYS A 2 -79.59 -20.99 -36.46
C CYS A 2 -79.42 -21.71 -37.79
N THR A 3 -80.30 -22.65 -38.09
CA THR A 3 -80.32 -23.38 -39.36
C THR A 3 -81.48 -22.86 -40.20
N GLY A 4 -81.30 -22.77 -41.52
CA GLY A 4 -82.34 -22.28 -42.43
C GLY A 4 -82.08 -20.91 -43.07
N GLY A 5 -80.89 -20.33 -42.87
CA GLY A 5 -80.43 -19.16 -43.62
C GLY A 5 -80.71 -17.82 -42.92
N LEU A 6 -80.71 -16.73 -43.69
CA LEU A 6 -80.87 -15.36 -43.17
C LEU A 6 -82.26 -14.82 -43.49
N ALA A 7 -83.07 -14.52 -42.47
CA ALA A 7 -84.33 -13.81 -42.62
C ALA A 7 -84.14 -12.30 -42.46
N VAL A 8 -84.55 -11.51 -43.46
CA VAL A 8 -84.61 -10.05 -43.41
C VAL A 8 -85.98 -9.65 -42.89
N ILE A 9 -86.00 -8.92 -41.77
CA ILE A 9 -87.22 -8.45 -41.11
C ILE A 9 -87.26 -6.92 -41.17
N ARG A 10 -88.31 -6.36 -41.78
CA ARG A 10 -88.59 -4.91 -41.78
C ARG A 10 -89.99 -4.67 -41.24
N ASP A 11 -90.13 -3.70 -40.35
CA ASP A 11 -91.40 -3.33 -39.71
C ASP A 11 -92.17 -4.54 -39.12
N GLY A 12 -91.44 -5.50 -38.56
CA GLY A 12 -92.00 -6.71 -37.95
C GLY A 12 -92.49 -7.78 -38.93
N LYS A 13 -92.23 -7.64 -40.24
CA LYS A 13 -92.55 -8.64 -41.26
C LYS A 13 -91.29 -9.19 -41.91
N ILE A 14 -91.32 -10.49 -42.21
CA ILE A 14 -90.28 -11.14 -43.01
C ILE A 14 -90.44 -10.68 -44.46
N GLU A 15 -89.47 -9.94 -44.96
CA GLU A 15 -89.43 -9.45 -46.34
C GLU A 15 -88.80 -10.49 -47.26
N LYS A 16 -87.72 -11.12 -46.81
CA LYS A 16 -86.96 -12.09 -47.59
C LYS A 16 -86.25 -13.10 -46.69
N VAL A 17 -86.03 -14.31 -47.19
CA VAL A 17 -85.19 -15.32 -46.54
C VAL A 17 -84.17 -15.80 -47.56
N TYR A 18 -82.88 -15.62 -47.26
CA TYR A 18 -81.78 -16.15 -48.08
C TYR A 18 -81.41 -17.53 -47.58
N GLY A 19 -81.49 -18.51 -48.47
CA GLY A 19 -81.10 -19.90 -48.20
C GLY A 19 -80.16 -20.46 -49.26
N LYS A 20 -80.05 -21.78 -49.27
CA LYS A 20 -79.17 -22.50 -50.20
C LYS A 20 -79.50 -22.23 -51.67
N GLU A 21 -80.77 -22.02 -51.99
CA GLU A 21 -81.24 -21.73 -53.35
C GLU A 21 -80.80 -20.35 -53.85
N ASP A 22 -80.52 -19.42 -52.93
CA ASP A 22 -80.07 -18.05 -53.25
C ASP A 22 -78.55 -17.92 -53.38
N GLY A 23 -77.79 -19.00 -53.14
CA GLY A 23 -76.31 -19.02 -53.18
C GLY A 23 -75.64 -19.06 -51.80
N LEU A 24 -76.41 -19.12 -50.72
CA LEU A 24 -75.89 -19.30 -49.36
C LEU A 24 -75.68 -20.80 -49.06
N GLU A 25 -74.59 -21.37 -49.58
CA GLU A 25 -74.34 -22.81 -49.55
C GLU A 25 -74.32 -23.41 -48.14
N ASN A 26 -73.76 -22.66 -47.17
CA ASN A 26 -73.84 -22.98 -45.75
C ASN A 26 -74.85 -22.06 -45.05
N THR A 27 -75.88 -22.67 -44.44
CA THR A 27 -76.96 -21.95 -43.75
C THR A 27 -76.82 -21.96 -42.22
N GLU A 28 -75.70 -22.45 -41.69
CA GLU A 28 -75.35 -22.44 -40.27
C GLU A 28 -74.72 -21.10 -39.90
N LEU A 29 -75.57 -20.09 -39.67
CA LEU A 29 -75.12 -18.71 -39.47
C LEU A 29 -74.78 -18.46 -37.99
N LEU A 30 -73.64 -17.82 -37.75
CA LEU A 30 -73.14 -17.49 -36.41
C LEU A 30 -73.19 -16.00 -36.09
N THR A 31 -72.98 -15.16 -37.11
CA THR A 31 -72.92 -13.70 -36.98
C THR A 31 -73.33 -13.04 -38.29
N ALA A 32 -73.95 -11.87 -38.20
CA ALA A 32 -74.27 -11.04 -39.35
C ALA A 32 -74.13 -9.56 -38.96
N VAL A 33 -73.59 -8.75 -39.85
CA VAL A 33 -73.49 -7.30 -39.70
C VAL A 33 -73.88 -6.62 -41.00
N GLN A 34 -74.54 -5.47 -40.91
CA GLN A 34 -74.78 -4.61 -42.05
C GLN A 34 -73.61 -3.64 -42.20
N ALA A 35 -73.04 -3.58 -43.40
CA ALA A 35 -72.00 -2.64 -43.76
C ALA A 35 -72.59 -1.27 -44.11
N ASP A 36 -71.75 -0.22 -44.06
CA ASP A 36 -72.20 1.16 -44.32
C ASP A 36 -72.73 1.37 -45.74
N ASN A 37 -72.30 0.56 -46.70
CA ASN A 37 -72.79 0.56 -48.08
C ASN A 37 -74.11 -0.20 -48.26
N GLY A 38 -74.72 -0.73 -47.18
CA GLY A 38 -75.96 -1.49 -47.20
C GLY A 38 -75.77 -3.00 -47.33
N ASP A 39 -74.58 -3.47 -47.68
CA ASP A 39 -74.29 -4.90 -47.85
C ASP A 39 -74.41 -5.65 -46.53
N THR A 40 -74.88 -6.88 -46.56
CA THR A 40 -74.97 -7.75 -45.38
C THR A 40 -73.83 -8.75 -45.38
N ILE A 41 -72.94 -8.65 -44.38
CA ILE A 41 -71.80 -9.55 -44.20
C ILE A 41 -72.20 -10.62 -43.18
N ILE A 42 -72.05 -11.88 -43.55
CA ILE A 42 -72.51 -13.04 -42.79
C ILE A 42 -71.33 -13.96 -42.52
N GLY A 43 -71.18 -14.38 -41.27
CA GLY A 43 -70.22 -15.40 -40.85
C GLY A 43 -70.92 -16.71 -40.51
N THR A 44 -70.34 -17.82 -40.95
CA THR A 44 -70.92 -19.16 -40.81
C THR A 44 -70.06 -20.10 -39.97
N ASP A 45 -70.65 -21.19 -39.52
CA ASP A 45 -69.93 -22.32 -38.92
C ASP A 45 -69.38 -23.22 -40.02
N GLY A 46 -68.15 -22.94 -40.48
CA GLY A 46 -67.42 -23.80 -41.43
C GLY A 46 -67.71 -23.54 -42.91
N GLY A 47 -68.40 -22.46 -43.26
CA GLY A 47 -68.62 -22.02 -44.65
C GLY A 47 -67.99 -20.67 -44.99
N GLY A 48 -67.21 -20.04 -44.11
CA GLY A 48 -66.56 -18.76 -44.36
C GLY A 48 -67.52 -17.56 -44.27
N LEU A 49 -67.20 -16.51 -45.04
CA LEU A 49 -67.97 -15.26 -45.11
C LEU A 49 -68.82 -15.20 -46.37
N TYR A 50 -70.07 -14.77 -46.23
CA TYR A 50 -70.94 -14.42 -47.35
C TYR A 50 -71.30 -12.94 -47.28
N ILE A 51 -71.21 -12.23 -48.41
CA ILE A 51 -71.58 -10.83 -48.53
C ILE A 51 -72.75 -10.74 -49.51
N ILE A 52 -73.91 -10.27 -49.03
CA ILE A 52 -75.11 -10.04 -49.82
C ILE A 52 -75.16 -8.55 -50.16
N GLY A 53 -75.03 -8.22 -51.46
CA GLY A 53 -75.11 -6.84 -51.93
C GLY A 53 -76.52 -6.36 -52.26
N GLU A 54 -76.67 -5.08 -52.61
CA GLU A 54 -77.96 -4.44 -52.92
C GLU A 54 -78.79 -5.14 -54.04
N ASN A 55 -78.14 -5.87 -54.96
CA ASN A 55 -78.80 -6.60 -56.05
C ASN A 55 -78.97 -8.10 -55.75
N ASP A 56 -78.96 -8.50 -54.48
CA ASP A 56 -79.02 -9.90 -54.05
C ASP A 56 -77.86 -10.78 -54.56
N ASN A 57 -76.78 -10.16 -55.01
CA ASN A 57 -75.57 -10.88 -55.38
C ASN A 57 -74.83 -11.35 -54.12
N ILE A 58 -74.57 -12.65 -54.05
CA ILE A 58 -73.82 -13.24 -52.94
C ILE A 58 -72.36 -13.45 -53.35
N LYS A 59 -71.45 -12.75 -52.67
CA LYS A 59 -70.00 -13.01 -52.74
C LYS A 59 -69.62 -13.95 -51.59
N HIS A 60 -68.83 -14.99 -51.89
CA HIS A 60 -68.38 -15.97 -50.91
C HIS A 60 -66.86 -15.90 -50.76
N LEU A 61 -66.38 -15.79 -49.51
CA LEU A 61 -64.97 -15.85 -49.14
C LEU A 61 -64.76 -17.09 -48.28
N SER A 62 -63.75 -17.90 -48.63
CA SER A 62 -63.46 -19.15 -47.93
C SER A 62 -61.97 -19.45 -47.86
N VAL A 63 -61.60 -20.41 -47.03
CA VAL A 63 -60.24 -20.98 -46.99
C VAL A 63 -59.91 -21.63 -48.34
N ALA A 64 -60.85 -22.33 -48.96
CA ALA A 64 -60.66 -22.98 -50.26
C ALA A 64 -60.34 -21.99 -51.39
N ALA A 65 -60.89 -20.77 -51.31
CA ALA A 65 -60.59 -19.67 -52.23
C ALA A 65 -59.29 -18.91 -51.87
N GLY A 66 -58.69 -19.18 -50.70
CA GLY A 66 -57.49 -18.51 -50.22
C GLY A 66 -57.74 -17.15 -49.56
N ASP A 67 -58.99 -16.81 -49.26
CA ASP A 67 -59.37 -15.51 -48.70
C ASP A 67 -59.27 -15.46 -47.16
N LEU A 68 -59.39 -16.61 -46.49
CA LEU A 68 -59.52 -16.72 -45.04
C LEU A 68 -58.54 -17.75 -44.46
N SER A 69 -58.19 -17.59 -43.17
CA SER A 69 -57.42 -18.58 -42.41
C SER A 69 -58.28 -19.68 -41.75
N SER A 70 -59.60 -19.48 -41.69
CA SER A 70 -60.58 -20.42 -41.16
C SER A 70 -61.96 -20.11 -41.74
N ASP A 71 -62.73 -21.16 -42.05
CA ASP A 71 -64.12 -21.05 -42.51
C ASP A 71 -65.12 -20.92 -41.35
N VAL A 72 -64.67 -21.01 -40.10
CA VAL A 72 -65.50 -20.83 -38.92
C VAL A 72 -65.40 -19.37 -38.45
N ILE A 73 -66.43 -18.58 -38.72
CA ILE A 73 -66.49 -17.16 -38.41
C ILE A 73 -67.32 -16.95 -37.15
N MET A 74 -66.64 -16.68 -36.04
CA MET A 74 -67.27 -16.50 -34.74
C MET A 74 -67.98 -15.16 -34.65
N ARG A 75 -67.30 -14.05 -34.99
CA ARG A 75 -67.84 -12.69 -34.86
C ARG A 75 -67.36 -11.79 -35.97
N ILE A 76 -68.24 -10.87 -36.37
CA ILE A 76 -67.90 -9.73 -37.21
C ILE A 76 -68.26 -8.48 -36.42
N LYS A 77 -67.30 -7.58 -36.23
CA LYS A 77 -67.49 -6.32 -35.50
C LYS A 77 -66.94 -5.17 -36.34
N LYS A 78 -67.69 -4.08 -36.45
CA LYS A 78 -67.19 -2.85 -37.07
C LYS A 78 -66.21 -2.17 -36.10
N ASP A 79 -65.09 -1.68 -36.63
CA ASP A 79 -64.20 -0.79 -35.87
C ASP A 79 -64.89 0.55 -35.60
N LEU A 80 -64.63 1.14 -34.43
CA LEU A 80 -65.26 2.39 -34.00
C LEU A 80 -64.66 3.61 -34.69
N TYR A 81 -63.39 3.56 -35.08
CA TYR A 81 -62.63 4.72 -35.57
C TYR A 81 -62.19 4.59 -37.03
N ARG A 82 -62.25 3.38 -37.59
CA ARG A 82 -61.73 3.05 -38.92
C ARG A 82 -62.81 2.38 -39.77
N ASP A 83 -62.71 2.55 -41.08
CA ASP A 83 -63.60 1.88 -42.05
C ASP A 83 -63.15 0.44 -42.31
N LEU A 84 -63.19 -0.39 -41.26
CA LEU A 84 -62.85 -1.81 -41.32
C LEU A 84 -63.71 -2.66 -40.39
N TYR A 85 -63.70 -3.96 -40.64
CA TYR A 85 -64.40 -4.97 -39.85
C TYR A 85 -63.40 -5.94 -39.24
N TRP A 86 -63.49 -6.15 -37.92
CA TRP A 86 -62.81 -7.21 -37.20
C TRP A 86 -63.52 -8.53 -37.41
N ILE A 87 -62.77 -9.54 -37.84
CA ILE A 87 -63.24 -10.90 -38.08
C ILE A 87 -62.57 -11.80 -37.06
N VAL A 88 -63.37 -12.32 -36.13
CA VAL A 88 -62.92 -13.32 -35.16
C VAL A 88 -63.21 -14.69 -35.75
N THR A 89 -62.17 -15.46 -36.02
CA THR A 89 -62.29 -16.83 -36.52
C THR A 89 -62.02 -17.84 -35.40
N SER A 90 -62.24 -19.13 -35.65
CA SER A 90 -61.94 -20.18 -34.67
C SER A 90 -60.45 -20.32 -34.30
N ASN A 91 -59.53 -19.74 -35.10
CA ASN A 91 -58.09 -19.90 -34.90
C ASN A 91 -57.26 -18.63 -35.06
N SER A 92 -57.88 -17.48 -35.33
CA SER A 92 -57.17 -16.23 -35.59
C SER A 92 -58.06 -15.01 -35.40
N LEU A 93 -57.42 -13.85 -35.30
CA LEU A 93 -58.06 -12.57 -35.58
C LEU A 93 -57.70 -12.13 -36.99
N SER A 94 -58.63 -11.48 -37.68
CA SER A 94 -58.39 -10.86 -38.98
C SER A 94 -59.09 -9.50 -39.04
N CYS A 95 -58.66 -8.64 -39.95
CA CYS A 95 -59.34 -7.40 -40.28
C CYS A 95 -59.73 -7.42 -41.76
N MET A 96 -60.86 -6.80 -42.09
CA MET A 96 -61.40 -6.73 -43.43
C MET A 96 -61.71 -5.28 -43.81
N GLY A 97 -61.14 -4.81 -44.91
CA GLY A 97 -61.42 -3.47 -45.43
C GLY A 97 -62.79 -3.38 -46.13
N THR A 98 -63.18 -2.19 -46.55
CA THR A 98 -64.41 -1.96 -47.34
C THR A 98 -64.37 -2.60 -48.74
N ASP A 99 -63.18 -3.01 -49.22
CA ASP A 99 -63.00 -3.79 -50.46
C ASP A 99 -63.21 -5.30 -50.27
N TYR A 100 -63.61 -5.72 -49.07
CA TYR A 100 -63.80 -7.12 -48.66
C TYR A 100 -62.53 -7.98 -48.77
N LYS A 101 -61.34 -7.37 -48.72
CA LYS A 101 -60.09 -8.12 -48.55
C LYS A 101 -59.80 -8.32 -47.08
N VAL A 102 -59.48 -9.56 -46.72
CA VAL A 102 -59.18 -9.96 -45.35
C VAL A 102 -57.67 -10.05 -45.15
N LYS A 103 -57.18 -9.47 -44.06
CA LYS A 103 -55.79 -9.58 -43.58
C LYS A 103 -55.81 -10.29 -42.22
N THR A 104 -55.21 -11.47 -42.15
CA THR A 104 -55.04 -12.23 -40.90
C THR A 104 -53.95 -11.60 -40.02
N ILE A 105 -54.21 -11.55 -38.72
CA ILE A 105 -53.28 -11.11 -37.69
C ILE A 105 -52.56 -12.34 -37.12
N SER A 106 -51.38 -12.64 -37.67
CA SER A 106 -50.63 -13.86 -37.37
C SER A 106 -49.78 -13.80 -36.09
N ASN A 107 -49.41 -12.60 -35.62
CA ASN A 107 -48.50 -12.42 -34.49
C ASN A 107 -49.23 -12.17 -33.16
N PHE A 108 -50.56 -12.28 -33.15
CA PHE A 108 -51.33 -12.17 -31.92
C PHE A 108 -51.04 -13.38 -30.99
N PRO A 109 -50.81 -13.17 -29.68
CA PRO A 109 -50.26 -14.19 -28.76
C PRO A 109 -51.17 -15.41 -28.52
N TYR A 110 -52.43 -15.37 -28.96
CA TYR A 110 -53.39 -16.46 -28.70
C TYR A 110 -54.41 -16.63 -29.82
N THR A 111 -54.66 -17.87 -30.24
CA THR A 111 -55.45 -18.16 -31.46
C THR A 111 -56.93 -18.37 -31.21
N ASN A 112 -57.33 -18.87 -30.03
CA ASN A 112 -58.71 -19.25 -29.74
C ASN A 112 -59.49 -18.08 -29.14
N ASN A 113 -59.98 -17.20 -30.02
CA ASN A 113 -60.68 -15.96 -29.69
C ASN A 113 -62.17 -16.08 -30.02
N PHE A 114 -63.03 -15.43 -29.22
CA PHE A 114 -64.48 -15.56 -29.31
C PHE A 114 -65.20 -14.26 -29.64
N ASP A 115 -64.73 -13.12 -29.14
CA ASP A 115 -65.34 -11.82 -29.40
C ASP A 115 -64.34 -10.68 -29.20
N VAL A 116 -64.65 -9.50 -29.73
CA VAL A 116 -63.81 -8.29 -29.61
C VAL A 116 -64.66 -7.05 -29.32
N PHE A 117 -64.13 -6.15 -28.50
CA PHE A 117 -64.72 -4.88 -28.11
C PHE A 117 -63.65 -3.79 -28.11
N GLN A 118 -63.99 -2.59 -28.57
CA GLN A 118 -63.06 -1.46 -28.63
C GLN A 118 -63.53 -0.36 -27.68
N ASN A 119 -62.60 0.24 -26.92
CA ASN A 119 -62.91 1.30 -25.96
C ASN A 119 -62.64 2.71 -26.52
N SER A 120 -62.91 3.74 -25.71
CA SER A 120 -62.69 5.15 -26.09
C SER A 120 -61.22 5.52 -26.33
N SER A 121 -60.29 4.71 -25.79
CA SER A 121 -58.84 4.90 -25.91
C SER A 121 -58.21 4.14 -27.09
N ASP A 122 -59.04 3.59 -27.98
CA ASP A 122 -58.61 2.80 -29.14
C ASP A 122 -57.83 1.53 -28.79
N GLU A 123 -58.17 0.92 -27.65
CA GLU A 123 -57.68 -0.40 -27.24
C GLU A 123 -58.72 -1.48 -27.56
N MET A 124 -58.23 -2.63 -28.01
CA MET A 124 -59.04 -3.80 -28.34
C MET A 124 -59.05 -4.79 -27.17
N TRP A 125 -60.23 -5.04 -26.63
CA TRP A 125 -60.54 -6.04 -25.62
C TRP A 125 -60.98 -7.34 -26.30
N ILE A 126 -60.10 -8.32 -26.30
CA ILE A 126 -60.23 -9.58 -27.03
C ILE A 126 -60.57 -10.67 -26.03
N LEU A 127 -61.76 -11.24 -26.17
CA LEU A 127 -62.25 -12.31 -25.33
C LEU A 127 -61.77 -13.65 -25.90
N SER A 128 -60.97 -14.37 -25.13
CA SER A 128 -60.35 -15.63 -25.55
C SER A 128 -60.72 -16.79 -24.62
N SER A 129 -60.44 -18.03 -25.03
CA SER A 129 -60.77 -19.20 -24.21
C SER A 129 -60.00 -19.31 -22.89
N ASN A 130 -58.88 -18.60 -22.74
CA ASN A 130 -58.06 -18.60 -21.52
C ASN A 130 -58.19 -17.32 -20.67
N GLY A 131 -58.72 -16.23 -21.23
CA GLY A 131 -58.77 -14.94 -20.55
C GLY A 131 -59.14 -13.81 -21.50
N ILE A 132 -58.73 -12.60 -21.14
CA ILE A 132 -58.94 -11.38 -21.91
C ILE A 132 -57.58 -10.79 -22.24
N TYR A 133 -57.38 -10.43 -23.50
CA TYR A 133 -56.21 -9.67 -23.95
C TYR A 133 -56.64 -8.25 -24.27
N VAL A 134 -55.84 -7.28 -23.83
CA VAL A 134 -56.05 -5.85 -24.14
C VAL A 134 -54.80 -5.31 -24.80
N SER A 135 -54.94 -4.72 -25.98
CA SER A 135 -53.82 -4.17 -26.76
C SER A 135 -54.28 -2.99 -27.60
N GLY A 136 -53.37 -2.07 -27.91
CA GLY A 136 -53.65 -0.94 -28.80
C GLY A 136 -54.02 -1.42 -30.20
N THR A 137 -55.09 -0.85 -30.76
CA THR A 137 -55.63 -1.30 -32.05
C THR A 137 -54.61 -1.14 -33.19
N GLU A 138 -53.80 -0.08 -33.18
CA GLU A 138 -52.74 0.12 -34.17
C GLU A 138 -51.66 -0.97 -34.13
N ASP A 139 -51.28 -1.44 -32.94
CA ASP A 139 -50.24 -2.45 -32.80
C ASP A 139 -50.74 -3.81 -33.32
N ILE A 140 -52.02 -4.13 -33.07
CA ILE A 140 -52.69 -5.29 -33.68
C ILE A 140 -52.68 -5.18 -35.21
N LEU A 141 -53.00 -4.01 -35.78
CA LEU A 141 -53.05 -3.80 -37.23
C LEU A 141 -51.68 -3.87 -37.91
N LYS A 142 -50.62 -3.37 -37.25
CA LYS A 142 -49.23 -3.52 -37.71
C LYS A 142 -48.85 -5.00 -37.83
N ASN A 143 -49.29 -5.81 -36.87
CA ASN A 143 -49.05 -7.25 -36.82
C ASN A 143 -47.55 -7.58 -36.76
N ASP A 144 -46.78 -6.81 -35.99
CA ASP A 144 -45.37 -7.08 -35.65
C ASP A 144 -45.31 -7.62 -34.21
N GLU A 145 -44.63 -6.93 -33.30
CA GLU A 145 -44.70 -7.19 -31.87
C GLU A 145 -45.90 -6.45 -31.27
N ILE A 146 -46.84 -7.21 -30.71
CA ILE A 146 -48.10 -6.67 -30.18
C ILE A 146 -48.00 -6.66 -28.65
N PRO A 147 -47.69 -5.52 -27.99
CA PRO A 147 -47.72 -5.43 -26.53
C PRO A 147 -49.16 -5.61 -26.03
N TYR A 148 -49.34 -6.36 -24.95
CA TYR A 148 -50.68 -6.65 -24.42
C TYR A 148 -50.69 -6.74 -22.89
N ILE A 149 -51.86 -6.44 -22.33
CA ILE A 149 -52.21 -6.77 -20.95
C ILE A 149 -53.10 -8.02 -20.97
N TYR A 150 -52.86 -8.97 -20.07
CA TYR A 150 -53.62 -10.21 -19.98
C TYR A 150 -54.35 -10.34 -18.64
N TYR A 151 -55.66 -10.55 -18.70
CA TYR A 151 -56.52 -10.83 -17.56
C TYR A 151 -56.98 -12.29 -17.59
N GLY A 152 -56.47 -13.10 -16.66
CA GLY A 152 -56.87 -14.49 -16.45
C GLY A 152 -57.50 -14.71 -15.08
N ARG A 153 -57.82 -15.97 -14.76
CA ARG A 153 -58.35 -16.35 -13.43
C ARG A 153 -57.42 -15.94 -12.28
N ASP A 154 -56.11 -16.02 -12.49
CA ASP A 154 -55.10 -15.63 -11.50
C ASP A 154 -55.12 -14.11 -11.21
N ASN A 155 -55.66 -13.32 -12.15
CA ASN A 155 -55.80 -11.87 -12.06
C ASN A 155 -57.24 -11.42 -11.76
N GLY A 156 -58.06 -12.32 -11.20
CA GLY A 156 -59.38 -11.98 -10.65
C GLY A 156 -60.54 -12.13 -11.62
N LEU A 157 -60.30 -12.62 -12.85
CA LEU A 157 -61.38 -12.89 -13.81
C LEU A 157 -62.20 -14.12 -13.34
N PRO A 158 -63.48 -13.96 -12.96
CA PRO A 158 -64.25 -15.04 -12.32
C PRO A 158 -64.68 -16.13 -13.31
N CYS A 159 -64.79 -15.79 -14.60
CA CYS A 159 -65.07 -16.72 -15.68
C CYS A 159 -64.42 -16.27 -16.99
N VAL A 160 -64.05 -17.23 -17.84
CA VAL A 160 -63.62 -16.97 -19.22
C VAL A 160 -64.83 -17.03 -20.14
N ALA A 161 -64.78 -16.27 -21.24
CA ALA A 161 -65.83 -16.24 -22.25
C ALA A 161 -66.09 -17.65 -22.80
N THR A 162 -67.36 -17.94 -23.10
CA THR A 162 -67.76 -19.20 -23.74
C THR A 162 -67.79 -19.02 -25.25
N SER A 163 -67.42 -20.06 -26.01
CA SER A 163 -67.53 -20.03 -27.48
C SER A 163 -68.97 -19.73 -27.92
N ASN A 164 -69.12 -19.00 -29.03
CA ASN A 164 -70.41 -18.58 -29.57
C ASN A 164 -71.33 -17.76 -28.63
N SER A 165 -70.83 -17.30 -27.48
CA SER A 165 -71.58 -16.44 -26.56
C SER A 165 -71.59 -14.97 -27.00
N TYR A 166 -72.69 -14.26 -26.79
CA TYR A 166 -72.79 -12.83 -27.08
C TYR A 166 -72.58 -12.04 -25.80
N SER A 167 -71.46 -11.32 -25.73
CA SER A 167 -71.19 -10.38 -24.64
C SER A 167 -71.78 -9.01 -24.97
N PHE A 168 -72.18 -8.26 -23.95
CA PHE A 168 -72.87 -6.97 -24.11
C PHE A 168 -72.01 -5.85 -23.55
N LEU A 169 -71.80 -4.80 -24.34
CA LEU A 169 -71.14 -3.57 -23.92
C LEU A 169 -72.20 -2.49 -23.70
N SER A 170 -72.29 -1.96 -22.48
CA SER A 170 -73.18 -0.84 -22.16
C SER A 170 -72.63 0.48 -22.68
N SER A 171 -73.48 1.51 -22.76
CA SER A 171 -73.07 2.88 -23.11
C SER A 171 -72.11 3.51 -22.10
N ASP A 172 -72.09 3.00 -20.86
CA ASP A 172 -71.24 3.50 -19.77
C ASP A 172 -69.89 2.76 -19.71
N GLY A 173 -69.62 1.85 -20.65
CA GLY A 173 -68.37 1.10 -20.75
C GLY A 173 -68.37 -0.24 -20.04
N ASP A 174 -69.49 -0.70 -19.47
CA ASP A 174 -69.56 -2.00 -18.80
C ASP A 174 -69.69 -3.13 -19.82
N LEU A 175 -68.65 -3.95 -19.92
CA LEU A 175 -68.62 -5.17 -20.72
C LEU A 175 -69.08 -6.36 -19.86
N TYR A 176 -70.29 -6.85 -20.14
CA TYR A 176 -70.87 -8.05 -19.57
C TYR A 176 -70.48 -9.27 -20.41
N ILE A 177 -69.56 -10.06 -19.87
CA ILE A 177 -68.94 -11.23 -20.50
C ILE A 177 -69.74 -12.48 -20.15
N ALA A 178 -70.31 -13.12 -21.17
CA ALA A 178 -70.99 -14.40 -21.02
C ALA A 178 -69.97 -15.54 -20.90
N GLY A 179 -69.68 -15.95 -19.67
CA GLY A 179 -68.65 -16.95 -19.38
C GLY A 179 -69.19 -18.35 -19.06
N THR A 180 -68.24 -19.27 -18.83
CA THR A 180 -68.51 -20.71 -18.64
C THR A 180 -69.28 -21.04 -17.35
N THR A 181 -69.18 -20.20 -16.32
CA THR A 181 -69.79 -20.42 -14.99
C THR A 181 -70.80 -19.34 -14.61
N GLY A 182 -71.04 -18.34 -15.46
CA GLY A 182 -71.88 -17.19 -15.19
C GLY A 182 -71.51 -15.98 -16.05
N VAL A 183 -72.01 -14.80 -15.69
CA VAL A 183 -71.68 -13.53 -16.35
C VAL A 183 -70.66 -12.77 -15.51
N ALA A 184 -69.55 -12.36 -16.11
CA ALA A 184 -68.61 -11.40 -15.51
C ALA A 184 -68.89 -10.00 -16.06
N ALA A 185 -68.57 -8.96 -15.30
CA ALA A 185 -68.66 -7.58 -15.76
C ALA A 185 -67.33 -6.87 -15.51
N VAL A 186 -66.86 -6.10 -16.49
CA VAL A 186 -65.68 -5.23 -16.38
C VAL A 186 -65.98 -3.92 -17.08
N ASN A 187 -65.61 -2.78 -16.48
CA ASN A 187 -65.72 -1.50 -17.17
C ASN A 187 -64.47 -1.26 -18.02
N ILE A 188 -64.61 -1.28 -19.35
CA ILE A 188 -63.47 -1.17 -20.29
C ILE A 188 -62.97 0.28 -20.48
N GLU A 189 -63.74 1.25 -19.97
CA GLU A 189 -63.39 2.69 -19.98
C GLU A 189 -62.71 3.12 -18.67
N LYS A 190 -62.97 2.39 -17.58
CA LYS A 190 -62.36 2.58 -16.26
C LYS A 190 -61.84 1.23 -15.72
N PRO A 191 -60.88 0.60 -16.40
CA PRO A 191 -60.41 -0.74 -16.02
C PRO A 191 -59.69 -0.77 -14.65
N PHE A 192 -59.31 0.39 -14.11
CA PHE A 192 -58.60 0.51 -12.83
C PHE A 192 -59.33 1.45 -11.87
N GLU A 193 -59.88 0.91 -10.78
CA GLU A 193 -59.98 1.66 -9.53
C GLU A 193 -58.59 1.66 -8.88
N SER A 194 -58.09 2.83 -8.45
CA SER A 194 -56.73 3.00 -7.92
C SER A 194 -56.45 1.97 -6.82
N VAL A 195 -55.59 1.00 -7.11
CA VAL A 195 -55.28 -0.03 -6.12
C VAL A 195 -54.24 0.54 -5.16
N SER A 196 -54.69 0.70 -3.92
CA SER A 196 -53.97 0.94 -2.66
C SER A 196 -52.44 1.04 -2.73
N ASP A 197 -51.90 2.04 -2.04
CA ASP A 197 -50.47 2.18 -1.74
C ASP A 197 -49.78 0.83 -1.45
N ILE A 198 -48.97 0.35 -2.40
CA ILE A 198 -48.03 -0.75 -2.16
C ILE A 198 -47.16 -0.33 -0.97
N LYS A 199 -47.14 -1.15 0.09
CA LYS A 199 -46.34 -0.89 1.30
C LYS A 199 -45.17 -1.86 1.34
N VAL A 200 -43.97 -1.33 1.40
CA VAL A 200 -42.75 -2.10 1.65
C VAL A 200 -42.42 -1.98 3.13
N SER A 201 -42.03 -3.09 3.74
CA SER A 201 -41.57 -3.11 5.11
C SER A 201 -40.42 -4.09 5.28
N VAL A 202 -39.44 -3.70 6.09
CA VAL A 202 -38.43 -4.60 6.65
C VAL A 202 -38.62 -4.58 8.16
N PRO A 203 -39.42 -5.46 8.76
CA PRO A 203 -39.75 -5.37 10.18
C PRO A 203 -38.55 -5.70 11.08
N TYR A 204 -37.65 -6.55 10.61
CA TYR A 204 -36.45 -6.98 11.32
C TYR A 204 -35.36 -7.40 10.34
N VAL A 205 -34.13 -7.49 10.83
CA VAL A 205 -33.02 -8.16 10.17
C VAL A 205 -32.55 -9.33 11.02
N GLU A 206 -32.12 -10.43 10.41
CA GLU A 206 -31.53 -11.56 11.13
C GLU A 206 -30.01 -11.46 11.07
N VAL A 207 -29.35 -11.58 12.22
CA VAL A 207 -27.89 -11.56 12.33
C VAL A 207 -27.42 -12.80 13.07
N ASP A 208 -26.70 -13.67 12.36
CA ASP A 208 -26.19 -14.95 12.87
C ASP A 208 -27.25 -15.78 13.65
N GLY A 209 -28.48 -15.84 13.14
CA GLY A 209 -29.60 -16.57 13.76
C GLY A 209 -30.40 -15.78 14.81
N THR A 210 -30.06 -14.51 15.06
CA THR A 210 -30.79 -13.64 16.02
C THR A 210 -31.52 -12.52 15.30
N TYR A 211 -32.80 -12.32 15.60
CA TYR A 211 -33.59 -11.22 15.04
C TYR A 211 -33.29 -9.89 15.75
N ILE A 212 -32.99 -8.86 14.95
CA ILE A 212 -32.72 -7.49 15.39
C ILE A 212 -33.80 -6.58 14.81
N PHE A 213 -34.42 -5.81 15.71
CA PHE A 213 -35.45 -4.82 15.41
C PHE A 213 -34.84 -3.42 15.33
N PRO A 214 -35.48 -2.47 14.62
CA PRO A 214 -34.98 -1.10 14.57
C PRO A 214 -35.05 -0.42 15.95
N ASP A 215 -34.12 0.49 16.20
CA ASP A 215 -34.15 1.37 17.37
C ASP A 215 -35.22 2.47 17.25
N GLU A 216 -35.33 3.35 18.25
CA GLU A 216 -36.27 4.48 18.27
C GLU A 216 -36.12 5.45 17.07
N ASN A 217 -34.96 5.43 16.40
CA ASN A 217 -34.66 6.24 15.23
C ASN A 217 -34.81 5.48 13.91
N GLY A 218 -35.26 4.22 13.93
CA GLY A 218 -35.41 3.37 12.75
C GLY A 218 -34.12 2.68 12.27
N ASN A 219 -33.04 2.68 13.06
CA ASN A 219 -31.76 2.07 12.69
C ASN A 219 -31.64 0.65 13.23
N TYR A 220 -31.09 -0.25 12.41
CA TYR A 220 -30.77 -1.62 12.80
C TYR A 220 -29.32 -1.67 13.26
N VAL A 221 -29.10 -1.68 14.58
CA VAL A 221 -27.74 -1.73 15.16
C VAL A 221 -27.31 -3.19 15.32
N ILE A 222 -26.30 -3.61 14.56
CA ILE A 222 -25.83 -5.00 14.53
C ILE A 222 -24.46 -5.15 15.24
N PRO A 223 -24.23 -6.25 16.00
CA PRO A 223 -23.01 -6.46 16.77
C PRO A 223 -21.74 -6.48 15.91
N SER A 224 -20.61 -6.07 16.49
CA SER A 224 -19.31 -6.08 15.80
C SER A 224 -18.81 -7.49 15.45
N SER A 225 -19.24 -8.50 16.21
CA SER A 225 -18.90 -9.91 15.99
C SER A 225 -19.68 -10.54 14.83
N SER A 226 -20.71 -9.86 14.33
CA SER A 226 -21.60 -10.43 13.32
C SER A 226 -20.87 -10.89 12.06
N VAL A 227 -21.23 -12.06 11.54
CA VAL A 227 -20.65 -12.61 10.32
C VAL A 227 -21.64 -12.52 9.16
N LYS A 228 -22.89 -12.87 9.39
CA LYS A 228 -23.96 -12.89 8.40
C LYS A 228 -25.13 -11.99 8.82
N LEU A 229 -25.60 -11.18 7.88
CA LEU A 229 -26.81 -10.36 7.95
C LEU A 229 -27.79 -10.87 6.90
N THR A 230 -29.01 -11.19 7.29
CA THR A 230 -30.11 -11.52 6.37
C THR A 230 -31.22 -10.47 6.50
N ILE A 231 -31.63 -9.87 5.39
CA ILE A 231 -32.68 -8.84 5.37
C ILE A 231 -33.97 -9.46 4.84
N TYR A 232 -35.03 -9.40 5.66
CA TYR A 232 -36.35 -9.91 5.32
C TYR A 232 -37.21 -8.76 4.82
N SER A 233 -37.36 -8.68 3.50
CA SER A 233 -38.15 -7.63 2.86
C SER A 233 -39.55 -8.15 2.52
N TYR A 234 -40.56 -7.38 2.89
CA TYR A 234 -41.96 -7.71 2.62
C TYR A 234 -42.59 -6.61 1.78
N VAL A 235 -43.20 -7.03 0.67
CA VAL A 235 -43.98 -6.16 -0.21
C VAL A 235 -45.45 -6.53 -0.05
N TYR A 236 -46.17 -5.71 0.71
CA TYR A 236 -47.60 -5.84 0.90
C TYR A 236 -48.33 -5.19 -0.27
N ASN A 237 -49.02 -6.03 -1.02
CA ASN A 237 -49.90 -5.63 -2.10
C ASN A 237 -51.29 -6.21 -1.84
N TYR A 238 -52.34 -5.39 -1.92
CA TYR A 238 -53.73 -5.86 -1.95
C TYR A 238 -54.24 -6.06 -3.39
N SER A 239 -53.40 -5.76 -4.38
CA SER A 239 -53.61 -6.03 -5.80
C SER A 239 -53.04 -7.38 -6.23
N LEU A 240 -53.55 -7.91 -7.34
CA LEU A 240 -53.03 -9.10 -8.02
C LEU A 240 -51.77 -8.81 -8.86
N MET A 241 -51.29 -7.56 -8.86
CA MET A 241 -50.09 -7.16 -9.61
C MET A 241 -48.80 -7.81 -9.06
N ASN A 242 -47.90 -8.16 -9.99
CA ASN A 242 -46.56 -8.71 -9.72
C ASN A 242 -45.47 -7.75 -10.23
N PRO A 243 -45.27 -6.58 -9.58
CA PRO A 243 -44.33 -5.56 -10.04
C PRO A 243 -42.88 -6.01 -9.91
N ASP A 244 -41.98 -5.28 -10.58
CA ASP A 244 -40.54 -5.41 -10.41
C ASP A 244 -40.09 -4.73 -9.12
N VAL A 245 -39.24 -5.42 -8.37
CA VAL A 245 -38.64 -4.96 -7.11
C VAL A 245 -37.14 -4.91 -7.32
N THR A 246 -36.59 -3.70 -7.20
CA THR A 246 -35.16 -3.44 -7.31
C THR A 246 -34.58 -3.16 -5.93
N TYR A 247 -33.50 -3.83 -5.53
CA TYR A 247 -32.88 -3.61 -4.22
C TYR A 247 -31.35 -3.68 -4.25
N TYR A 248 -30.71 -3.03 -3.28
CA TYR A 248 -29.26 -3.12 -3.04
C TYR A 248 -28.86 -2.63 -1.65
N LEU A 249 -27.68 -3.07 -1.18
CA LEU A 249 -27.07 -2.58 0.05
C LEU A 249 -25.95 -1.56 -0.22
N LYS A 250 -26.27 -0.27 -0.11
CA LYS A 250 -25.30 0.81 -0.23
C LYS A 250 -24.23 0.71 0.87
N GLY A 251 -22.97 0.79 0.46
CA GLY A 251 -21.81 0.57 1.32
C GLY A 251 -21.22 -0.84 1.22
N PHE A 252 -21.87 -1.76 0.51
CA PHE A 252 -21.36 -3.11 0.22
C PHE A 252 -21.46 -3.47 -1.26
N GLU A 253 -22.62 -3.25 -1.89
CA GLU A 253 -22.88 -3.51 -3.30
C GLU A 253 -22.83 -2.24 -4.16
N HIS A 254 -22.45 -2.39 -5.43
CA HIS A 254 -22.44 -1.32 -6.43
C HIS A 254 -23.57 -1.41 -7.45
N ASN A 255 -24.05 -2.63 -7.76
CA ASN A 255 -25.07 -2.86 -8.76
C ASN A 255 -26.37 -3.33 -8.11
N PRO A 256 -27.54 -2.75 -8.47
CA PRO A 256 -28.81 -3.19 -7.96
C PRO A 256 -29.26 -4.52 -8.58
N THR A 257 -30.06 -5.27 -7.83
CA THR A 257 -30.69 -6.51 -8.29
C THR A 257 -32.18 -6.27 -8.47
N THR A 258 -32.73 -6.65 -9.62
CA THR A 258 -34.16 -6.52 -9.96
C THR A 258 -34.79 -7.90 -10.10
N VAL A 259 -35.88 -8.15 -9.37
CA VAL A 259 -36.63 -9.41 -9.38
C VAL A 259 -38.14 -9.13 -9.40
N LYS A 260 -38.94 -10.09 -9.86
CA LYS A 260 -40.40 -9.99 -9.70
C LYS A 260 -40.78 -10.11 -8.22
N ARG A 261 -41.84 -9.45 -7.76
CA ARG A 261 -42.34 -9.55 -6.37
C ARG A 261 -42.51 -11.02 -5.92
N SER A 262 -43.00 -11.89 -6.79
CA SER A 262 -43.16 -13.34 -6.52
C SER A 262 -41.85 -14.09 -6.26
N GLU A 263 -40.73 -13.56 -6.72
CA GLU A 263 -39.39 -14.14 -6.61
C GLU A 263 -38.55 -13.49 -5.51
N LEU A 264 -39.10 -12.48 -4.82
CA LEU A 264 -38.41 -11.79 -3.75
C LEU A 264 -38.12 -12.76 -2.59
N THR A 265 -36.83 -13.00 -2.36
CA THR A 265 -36.34 -13.86 -1.27
C THR A 265 -35.51 -13.05 -0.28
N PRO A 266 -35.35 -13.51 0.97
CA PRO A 266 -34.49 -12.84 1.94
C PRO A 266 -33.05 -12.73 1.45
N THR A 267 -32.47 -11.53 1.55
CA THR A 267 -31.12 -11.24 1.01
C THR A 267 -30.07 -11.39 2.09
N SER A 268 -29.00 -12.15 1.80
CA SER A 268 -27.94 -12.47 2.78
C SER A 268 -26.62 -11.82 2.41
N TYR A 269 -26.03 -11.11 3.37
CA TYR A 269 -24.74 -10.43 3.29
C TYR A 269 -23.78 -11.04 4.29
N THR A 270 -22.52 -11.29 3.89
CA THR A 270 -21.50 -11.87 4.78
C THR A 270 -20.28 -10.96 4.88
N ASN A 271 -19.60 -11.00 6.02
CA ASN A 271 -18.33 -10.31 6.27
C ASN A 271 -18.38 -8.77 6.10
N LEU A 272 -19.52 -8.14 6.43
CA LEU A 272 -19.63 -6.69 6.51
C LEU A 272 -18.59 -6.12 7.48
N ARG A 273 -17.93 -5.02 7.11
CA ARG A 273 -17.01 -4.28 8.00
C ARG A 273 -17.81 -3.42 8.99
N GLY A 274 -17.20 -2.96 10.08
CA GLY A 274 -17.86 -1.99 10.94
C GLY A 274 -18.08 -0.64 10.24
N GLY A 275 -19.32 -0.16 10.21
CA GLY A 275 -19.71 1.04 9.49
C GLY A 275 -21.22 1.17 9.29
N ASP A 276 -21.61 2.20 8.56
CA ASP A 276 -22.99 2.54 8.25
C ASP A 276 -23.34 2.04 6.86
N TYR A 277 -24.46 1.34 6.76
CA TYR A 277 -24.99 0.76 5.53
C TYR A 277 -26.42 1.23 5.33
N THR A 278 -26.83 1.35 4.07
CA THR A 278 -28.20 1.76 3.72
C THR A 278 -28.77 0.75 2.74
N PHE A 279 -29.79 0.03 3.14
CA PHE A 279 -30.50 -0.88 2.25
C PHE A 279 -31.64 -0.10 1.58
N VAL A 280 -31.63 -0.11 0.25
CA VAL A 280 -32.57 0.63 -0.59
C VAL A 280 -33.38 -0.38 -1.38
N MET A 281 -34.69 -0.22 -1.39
CA MET A 281 -35.62 -1.01 -2.18
C MET A 281 -36.59 -0.09 -2.92
N THR A 282 -36.69 -0.24 -4.22
CA THR A 282 -37.62 0.46 -5.10
C THR A 282 -38.59 -0.52 -5.75
N ILE A 283 -39.84 -0.12 -5.85
CA ILE A 283 -40.86 -0.84 -6.62
C ILE A 283 -41.26 0.03 -7.79
N ASP A 284 -41.17 -0.51 -8.99
CA ASP A 284 -41.57 0.16 -10.21
C ASP A 284 -43.00 -0.30 -10.58
N ASP A 285 -43.90 0.67 -10.75
CA ASP A 285 -45.24 0.40 -11.28
C ASP A 285 -45.13 -0.16 -12.71
N PRO A 286 -45.86 -1.23 -13.08
CA PRO A 286 -45.91 -1.74 -14.45
C PRO A 286 -46.33 -0.71 -15.51
N GLN A 287 -47.00 0.38 -15.11
CA GLN A 287 -47.31 1.51 -16.00
C GLN A 287 -46.21 2.59 -16.07
N GLY A 288 -45.15 2.49 -15.27
CA GLY A 288 -43.99 3.40 -15.29
C GLY A 288 -44.19 4.76 -14.61
N ASP A 289 -45.39 5.06 -14.10
CA ASP A 289 -45.76 6.40 -13.62
C ASP A 289 -45.39 6.69 -12.16
N SER A 290 -45.06 5.68 -11.34
CA SER A 290 -44.61 5.92 -9.96
C SER A 290 -43.66 4.84 -9.44
N SER A 291 -42.54 5.27 -8.86
CA SER A 291 -41.65 4.39 -8.10
C SER A 291 -41.68 4.76 -6.61
N LYS A 292 -41.88 3.76 -5.75
CA LYS A 292 -41.81 3.94 -4.30
C LYS A 292 -40.49 3.42 -3.78
N GLU A 293 -39.71 4.30 -3.18
CA GLU A 293 -38.45 3.97 -2.52
C GLU A 293 -38.65 3.77 -1.01
N THR A 294 -38.11 2.68 -0.47
CA THR A 294 -38.02 2.41 0.96
C THR A 294 -36.57 2.21 1.33
N VAL A 295 -36.16 2.92 2.39
CA VAL A 295 -34.77 2.98 2.83
C VAL A 295 -34.70 2.59 4.30
N ILE A 296 -33.78 1.68 4.64
CA ILE A 296 -33.45 1.36 6.03
C ILE A 296 -31.95 1.53 6.28
N ASN A 297 -31.60 1.94 7.50
CA ASN A 297 -30.22 2.14 7.91
C ASN A 297 -29.75 1.01 8.80
N ILE A 298 -28.59 0.43 8.48
CA ILE A 298 -27.99 -0.69 9.21
C ILE A 298 -26.63 -0.23 9.71
N ILE A 299 -26.46 -0.20 11.03
CA ILE A 299 -25.24 0.28 11.68
C ILE A 299 -24.50 -0.92 12.27
N LYS A 300 -23.37 -1.28 11.67
CA LYS A 300 -22.49 -2.32 12.21
C LYS A 300 -21.46 -1.73 13.15
N VAL A 301 -21.50 -2.13 14.42
CA VAL A 301 -20.53 -1.67 15.42
C VAL A 301 -19.11 -2.06 14.98
N LYS A 302 -18.20 -1.09 15.00
CA LYS A 302 -16.78 -1.32 14.65
C LYS A 302 -16.09 -2.21 15.67
N LYS A 303 -15.31 -3.18 15.21
CA LYS A 303 -14.45 -3.99 16.10
C LYS A 303 -13.39 -3.10 16.74
N TRP A 304 -12.89 -3.48 17.91
CA TRP A 304 -11.95 -2.65 18.67
C TRP A 304 -10.69 -2.29 17.85
N TYR A 305 -10.17 -3.21 17.04
CA TYR A 305 -9.01 -3.00 16.16
C TYR A 305 -9.31 -2.18 14.88
N GLU A 306 -10.58 -1.97 14.54
CA GLU A 306 -10.98 -1.11 13.41
C GLU A 306 -11.01 0.36 13.82
N LYS A 307 -10.94 0.67 15.11
CA LYS A 307 -10.86 2.05 15.61
C LYS A 307 -9.52 2.66 15.23
N ILE A 308 -9.56 3.89 14.71
CA ILE A 308 -8.39 4.66 14.29
C ILE A 308 -7.36 4.77 15.43
N ILE A 309 -7.83 4.99 16.66
CA ILE A 309 -6.98 5.10 17.87
C ILE A 309 -6.10 3.84 18.05
N VAL A 310 -6.65 2.64 17.83
CA VAL A 310 -5.87 1.39 18.01
C VAL A 310 -4.81 1.25 16.93
N ARG A 311 -5.09 1.66 15.68
CA ARG A 311 -4.10 1.70 14.60
C ARG A 311 -2.97 2.69 14.91
N VAL A 312 -3.31 3.86 15.44
CA VAL A 312 -2.32 4.88 15.83
C VAL A 312 -1.44 4.37 16.98
N ILE A 313 -2.03 3.78 18.02
CA ILE A 313 -1.27 3.20 19.14
C ILE A 313 -0.33 2.09 18.64
N GLY A 314 -0.82 1.20 17.77
CA GLY A 314 -0.01 0.15 17.16
C GLY A 314 1.19 0.70 16.39
N LEU A 315 1.00 1.76 15.61
CA LEU A 315 2.07 2.42 14.86
C LEU A 315 3.10 3.08 15.77
N VAL A 316 2.67 3.74 16.85
CA VAL A 316 3.56 4.35 17.85
C VAL A 316 4.40 3.27 18.57
N LEU A 317 3.81 2.13 18.92
CA LEU A 317 4.55 1.03 19.56
C LEU A 317 5.62 0.43 18.64
N ILE A 318 5.30 0.26 17.34
CA ILE A 318 6.27 -0.23 16.34
C ILE A 318 7.44 0.75 16.18
N LEU A 319 7.15 2.05 16.05
CA LEU A 319 8.19 3.08 15.96
C LEU A 319 9.05 3.17 17.23
N GLY A 320 8.42 3.03 18.41
CA GLY A 320 9.13 2.99 19.69
C GLY A 320 10.08 1.79 19.80
N LEU A 321 9.61 0.60 19.41
CA LEU A 321 10.44 -0.61 19.37
C LEU A 321 11.61 -0.46 18.40
N PHE A 322 11.36 0.08 17.21
CA PHE A 322 12.40 0.33 16.22
C PHE A 322 13.47 1.31 16.75
N ALA A 323 13.05 2.42 17.37
CA ALA A 323 13.97 3.39 17.97
C ALA A 323 14.79 2.78 19.12
N PHE A 324 14.18 1.92 19.94
CA PHE A 324 14.87 1.19 21.01
C PHE A 324 15.94 0.24 20.46
N LEU A 325 15.59 -0.58 19.46
CA LEU A 325 16.53 -1.50 18.81
C LEU A 325 17.68 -0.75 18.13
N LEU A 326 17.39 0.39 17.48
CA LEU A 326 18.41 1.22 16.86
C LEU A 326 19.38 1.81 17.89
N LYS A 327 18.88 2.32 19.02
CA LYS A 327 19.73 2.81 20.12
C LYS A 327 20.59 1.69 20.71
N ALA A 328 20.02 0.50 20.91
CA ALA A 328 20.76 -0.66 21.42
C ALA A 328 21.88 -1.07 20.46
N TYR A 329 21.59 -1.10 19.15
CA TYR A 329 22.58 -1.40 18.11
C TYR A 329 23.73 -0.39 18.08
N ILE A 330 23.41 0.91 18.10
CA ILE A 330 24.42 1.98 18.11
C ILE A 330 25.29 1.87 19.37
N SER A 331 24.68 1.71 20.54
CA SER A 331 25.40 1.59 21.82
C SER A 331 26.36 0.41 21.83
N TYR A 332 25.91 -0.75 21.33
CA TYR A 332 26.74 -1.94 21.21
C TYR A 332 27.92 -1.72 20.24
N ARG A 333 27.67 -1.14 19.07
CA ARG A 333 28.72 -0.80 18.10
C ARG A 333 29.74 0.15 18.69
N THR A 334 29.31 1.25 19.30
CA THR A 334 30.20 2.25 19.90
C THR A 334 31.11 1.64 20.97
N ARG A 335 30.57 0.77 21.83
CA ARG A 335 31.38 0.08 22.84
C ARG A 335 32.48 -0.77 22.21
N LYS A 336 32.14 -1.56 21.17
CA LYS A 336 33.10 -2.40 20.45
C LYS A 336 34.17 -1.58 19.72
N TYR A 337 33.84 -0.39 19.22
CA TYR A 337 34.84 0.51 18.62
C TYR A 337 35.81 1.08 19.66
N LYS A 338 35.31 1.46 20.84
CA LYS A 338 36.17 1.93 21.95
C LYS A 338 37.12 0.83 22.43
N GLU A 339 36.60 -0.38 22.66
CA GLU A 339 37.43 -1.52 23.07
C GLU A 339 38.56 -1.82 22.07
N LYS A 340 38.28 -1.74 20.76
CA LYS A 340 39.31 -1.90 19.72
C LYS A 340 40.33 -0.76 19.70
N ALA A 341 39.89 0.48 19.93
CA ALA A 341 40.78 1.63 19.95
C ALA A 341 41.76 1.53 21.13
N GLU A 342 41.29 1.14 22.32
CA GLU A 342 42.14 0.93 23.49
C GLU A 342 43.13 -0.23 23.26
N GLN A 343 42.68 -1.35 22.70
CA GLN A 343 43.58 -2.47 22.34
C GLN A 343 44.68 -2.05 21.35
N GLN A 344 44.36 -1.16 20.41
CA GLN A 344 45.36 -0.64 19.46
C GLN A 344 46.39 0.27 20.14
N LYS A 345 45.96 1.12 21.09
CA LYS A 345 46.88 1.97 21.87
C LYS A 345 47.85 1.12 22.68
N GLU A 346 47.35 0.13 23.42
CA GLU A 346 48.19 -0.78 24.21
C GLU A 346 49.17 -1.55 23.33
N LEU A 347 48.71 -2.10 22.20
CA LEU A 347 49.59 -2.80 21.25
C LEU A 347 50.72 -1.89 20.72
N ILE A 348 50.42 -0.64 20.37
CA ILE A 348 51.44 0.32 19.92
C ILE A 348 52.46 0.57 21.03
N ARG A 349 52.00 0.80 22.25
CA ARG A 349 52.87 1.02 23.42
C ARG A 349 53.78 -0.17 23.68
N GLU A 350 53.25 -1.39 23.66
CA GLU A 350 54.02 -2.63 23.83
C GLU A 350 55.09 -2.81 22.74
N ILE A 351 54.76 -2.50 21.48
CA ILE A 351 55.69 -2.54 20.35
C ILE A 351 56.80 -1.50 20.51
N VAL A 352 56.46 -0.26 20.84
CA VAL A 352 57.43 0.83 21.05
C VAL A 352 58.40 0.49 22.18
N LEU A 353 57.90 0.02 23.32
CA LEU A 353 58.73 -0.44 24.44
C LEU A 353 59.64 -1.61 24.06
N SER A 354 59.15 -2.54 23.25
CA SER A 354 59.95 -3.66 22.76
C SER A 354 61.09 -3.21 21.86
N PHE A 355 60.84 -2.25 20.95
CA PHE A 355 61.89 -1.66 20.13
C PHE A 355 62.92 -0.88 20.97
N ALA A 356 62.48 -0.11 21.97
CA ALA A 356 63.38 0.57 22.90
C ALA A 356 64.33 -0.42 23.60
N LYS A 357 63.81 -1.55 24.08
CA LYS A 357 64.64 -2.63 24.65
C LYS A 357 65.64 -3.20 23.65
N VAL A 358 65.26 -3.37 22.38
CA VAL A 358 66.18 -3.85 21.33
C VAL A 358 67.30 -2.85 21.05
N ILE A 359 67.01 -1.55 21.07
CA ILE A 359 68.04 -0.49 20.97
C ILE A 359 69.02 -0.62 22.13
N ASP A 360 68.50 -0.67 23.35
CA ASP A 360 69.30 -0.77 24.58
C ASP A 360 70.10 -2.08 24.67
N MET A 361 69.64 -3.17 24.04
CA MET A 361 70.40 -4.42 23.95
C MET A 361 71.59 -4.34 22.98
N LYS A 362 71.47 -3.54 21.92
CA LYS A 362 72.53 -3.41 20.90
C LYS A 362 73.62 -2.43 21.33
N ASP A 363 73.25 -1.37 22.04
CA ASP A 363 74.18 -0.44 22.65
C ASP A 363 74.52 -0.94 24.06
N SER A 364 75.72 -1.52 24.22
CA SER A 364 76.14 -2.15 25.49
C SER A 364 76.22 -1.17 26.66
N TYR A 365 76.03 0.13 26.40
CA TYR A 365 76.19 1.22 27.33
C TYR A 365 74.88 1.84 27.83
N THR A 366 73.72 1.51 27.25
CA THR A 366 72.47 2.28 27.44
C THR A 366 71.36 1.55 28.19
N ASN A 367 71.67 0.62 29.09
CA ASN A 367 70.62 -0.11 29.84
C ASN A 367 69.64 0.85 30.55
N GLY A 368 68.41 0.95 30.05
CA GLY A 368 67.35 1.82 30.56
C GLY A 368 67.49 3.30 30.19
N HIS A 369 68.44 3.69 29.33
CA HIS A 369 68.63 5.07 28.88
C HIS A 369 67.42 5.59 28.11
N SER A 370 66.95 4.81 27.13
CA SER A 370 65.80 5.18 26.31
C SER A 370 64.55 5.43 27.18
N THR A 371 64.37 4.63 28.23
CA THR A 371 63.30 4.79 29.22
C THR A 371 63.49 6.06 30.06
N ARG A 372 64.68 6.30 30.64
CA ARG A 372 64.93 7.51 31.45
C ARG A 372 64.77 8.80 30.63
N VAL A 373 65.30 8.83 29.41
CA VAL A 373 65.12 9.96 28.49
C VAL A 373 63.63 10.18 28.19
N ALA A 374 62.85 9.11 28.01
CA ALA A 374 61.41 9.22 27.83
C ALA A 374 60.68 9.76 29.07
N GLU A 375 61.05 9.29 30.27
CA GLU A 375 60.50 9.78 31.54
C GLU A 375 60.81 11.27 31.74
N TYR A 376 62.07 11.68 31.57
CA TYR A 376 62.46 13.09 31.62
C TYR A 376 61.75 13.93 30.55
N THR A 377 61.59 13.40 29.34
CA THR A 377 60.84 14.08 28.26
C THR A 377 59.39 14.31 28.66
N ALA A 378 58.73 13.31 29.28
CA ALA A 378 57.36 13.42 29.76
C ALA A 378 57.22 14.47 30.88
N MET A 379 58.16 14.48 31.83
CA MET A 379 58.20 15.46 32.92
C MET A 379 58.36 16.89 32.38
N LEU A 380 59.31 17.09 31.47
CA LEU A 380 59.55 18.38 30.82
C LEU A 380 58.34 18.84 30.00
N ALA A 381 57.73 17.93 29.23
CA ALA A 381 56.52 18.24 28.46
C ALA A 381 55.36 18.68 29.37
N ARG A 382 55.17 18.03 30.51
CA ARG A 382 54.14 18.39 31.50
C ARG A 382 54.42 19.74 32.15
N GLU A 383 55.68 20.03 32.51
CA GLU A 383 56.09 21.34 33.06
C GLU A 383 55.94 22.47 32.03
N LEU A 384 56.05 22.16 30.74
CA LEU A 384 55.83 23.10 29.63
C LEU A 384 54.34 23.29 29.29
N GLY A 385 53.43 22.61 29.99
CA GLY A 385 51.98 22.78 29.84
C GLY A 385 51.33 21.94 28.73
N CYS A 386 51.98 20.88 28.25
CA CYS A 386 51.37 19.94 27.32
C CYS A 386 50.22 19.15 27.99
N ASP A 387 49.18 18.80 27.22
CA ASP A 387 48.14 17.86 27.68
C ASP A 387 48.67 16.42 27.78
N GLU A 388 47.97 15.57 28.54
CA GLU A 388 48.46 14.22 28.84
C GLU A 388 48.58 13.32 27.60
N ASP A 389 47.73 13.52 26.59
CA ASP A 389 47.84 12.81 25.30
C ASP A 389 49.14 13.19 24.57
N THR A 390 49.52 14.46 24.61
CA THR A 390 50.78 14.98 24.05
C THR A 390 51.98 14.51 24.86
N VAL A 391 51.87 14.46 26.19
CA VAL A 391 52.91 13.93 27.09
C VAL A 391 53.16 12.44 26.78
N GLU A 392 52.12 11.62 26.68
CA GLU A 392 52.23 10.20 26.31
C GLU A 392 52.84 10.03 24.92
N LYS A 393 52.43 10.87 23.96
CA LYS A 393 53.00 10.87 22.61
C LYS A 393 54.49 11.20 22.64
N TYR A 394 54.92 12.23 23.37
CA TYR A 394 56.32 12.63 23.46
C TYR A 394 57.17 11.59 24.20
N TYR A 395 56.62 10.95 25.23
CA TYR A 395 57.21 9.79 25.88
C TYR A 395 57.50 8.67 24.88
N ASN A 396 56.51 8.29 24.05
CA ASN A 396 56.68 7.24 23.04
C ASN A 396 57.70 7.62 21.95
N ILE A 397 57.77 8.89 21.55
CA ILE A 397 58.76 9.39 20.59
C ILE A 397 60.17 9.32 21.20
N ALA A 398 60.32 9.74 22.45
CA ALA A 398 61.59 9.70 23.15
C ALA A 398 62.11 8.28 23.35
N LEU A 399 61.26 7.28 23.57
CA LEU A 399 61.67 5.87 23.66
C LEU A 399 62.42 5.38 22.41
N LEU A 400 62.15 5.96 21.24
CA LEU A 400 62.76 5.55 19.96
C LEU A 400 63.74 6.58 19.39
N HIS A 401 64.12 7.61 20.15
CA HIS A 401 64.98 8.69 19.64
C HIS A 401 66.30 8.15 19.04
N ASP A 402 66.84 7.08 19.65
CA ASP A 402 68.10 6.47 19.27
C ASP A 402 67.96 5.21 18.40
N ILE A 403 66.79 4.94 17.81
CA ILE A 403 66.55 3.73 16.98
C ILE A 403 67.58 3.54 15.87
N GLY A 404 68.12 4.63 15.33
CA GLY A 404 69.12 4.58 14.27
C GLY A 404 70.47 4.04 14.72
N LYS A 405 70.73 3.87 16.03
CA LYS A 405 71.91 3.15 16.53
C LYS A 405 71.93 1.70 16.05
N ILE A 406 70.78 1.14 15.69
CA ILE A 406 70.68 -0.17 15.02
C ILE A 406 71.41 -0.20 13.67
N GLY A 407 71.56 0.93 12.98
CA GLY A 407 72.34 1.01 11.76
C GLY A 407 73.85 1.20 11.96
N ILE A 408 74.31 1.42 13.19
CA ILE A 408 75.72 1.68 13.49
C ILE A 408 76.48 0.36 13.72
N PRO A 409 77.69 0.19 13.14
CA PRO A 409 78.54 -0.98 13.39
C PRO A 409 78.90 -1.13 14.88
N PRO A 410 78.79 -2.34 15.48
CA PRO A 410 79.11 -2.56 16.89
C PRO A 410 80.52 -2.14 17.29
N GLU A 411 81.49 -2.24 16.39
CA GLU A 411 82.90 -1.89 16.63
C GLU A 411 83.09 -0.38 16.81
N VAL A 412 82.23 0.43 16.18
CA VAL A 412 82.23 1.89 16.30
C VAL A 412 81.35 2.32 17.48
N LEU A 413 80.16 1.72 17.62
CA LEU A 413 79.21 2.04 18.68
C LEU A 413 79.79 1.69 20.07
N ASN A 414 80.44 0.54 20.19
CA ASN A 414 80.97 0.00 21.45
C ASN A 414 82.50 0.16 21.61
N LYS A 415 83.11 1.17 20.98
CA LYS A 415 84.56 1.37 21.04
C LYS A 415 85.02 1.90 22.41
N PRO A 416 85.94 1.23 23.12
CA PRO A 416 86.55 1.78 24.32
C PRO A 416 87.59 2.86 23.95
N GLY A 417 87.29 4.14 24.18
CA GLY A 417 88.22 5.25 23.98
C GLY A 417 87.69 6.35 23.05
N LYS A 418 88.58 7.22 22.55
CA LYS A 418 88.17 8.36 21.70
C LYS A 418 87.89 7.88 20.28
N LEU A 419 86.75 8.30 19.74
CA LEU A 419 86.42 8.11 18.35
C LEU A 419 87.30 9.03 17.50
N SER A 420 87.78 8.52 16.37
CA SER A 420 88.31 9.35 15.29
C SER A 420 87.17 10.18 14.66
N ASP A 421 87.52 11.23 13.93
CA ASP A 421 86.51 12.09 13.28
C ASP A 421 85.62 11.30 12.30
N THR A 422 86.17 10.28 11.65
CA THR A 422 85.42 9.37 10.77
C THR A 422 84.44 8.50 11.53
N GLU A 423 84.87 7.89 12.64
CA GLU A 423 84.02 7.10 13.54
C GLU A 423 82.93 7.96 14.18
N PHE A 424 83.25 9.19 14.57
CA PHE A 424 82.28 10.13 15.13
C PHE A 424 81.22 10.52 14.09
N ASN A 425 81.61 10.74 12.83
CA ASN A 425 80.66 10.98 11.73
C ASN A 425 79.76 9.75 11.46
N ILE A 426 80.28 8.54 11.61
CA ILE A 426 79.47 7.31 11.55
C ILE A 426 78.44 7.33 12.69
N ILE A 427 78.83 7.63 13.93
CA ILE A 427 77.86 7.73 15.04
C ILE A 427 76.80 8.80 14.75
N LYS A 428 77.17 10.01 14.30
CA LYS A 428 76.20 11.07 13.96
C LYS A 428 75.13 10.63 12.96
N SER A 429 75.43 9.67 12.09
CA SER A 429 74.48 9.17 11.11
C SER A 429 73.26 8.48 11.73
N HIS A 430 73.32 8.06 13.02
CA HIS A 430 72.19 7.40 13.68
C HIS A 430 70.92 8.26 13.69
N SER A 431 71.03 9.58 13.79
CA SER A 431 69.84 10.44 13.77
C SER A 431 69.16 10.41 12.40
N ALA A 432 69.94 10.50 11.31
CA ALA A 432 69.39 10.38 9.95
C ALA A 432 68.83 8.96 9.67
N LEU A 433 69.52 7.91 10.12
CA LEU A 433 69.06 6.53 10.01
C LEU A 433 67.77 6.29 10.83
N GLY A 434 67.64 6.93 12.00
CA GLY A 434 66.44 6.86 12.83
C GLY A 434 65.24 7.52 12.18
N TYR A 435 65.43 8.70 11.59
CA TYR A 435 64.41 9.34 10.75
C TYR A 435 63.95 8.41 9.62
N GLU A 436 64.91 7.84 8.87
CA GLU A 436 64.63 6.96 7.73
C GLU A 436 63.92 5.66 8.13
N ALA A 437 64.24 5.10 9.30
CA ALA A 437 63.59 3.90 9.84
C ALA A 437 62.12 4.15 10.22
N LEU A 438 61.80 5.35 10.74
CA LEU A 438 60.49 5.66 11.30
C LEU A 438 59.57 6.46 10.36
N LYS A 439 60.08 7.08 9.28
CA LYS A 439 59.30 8.02 8.44
C LYS A 439 58.02 7.46 7.80
N ASN A 440 57.94 6.14 7.65
CA ASN A 440 56.78 5.48 7.04
C ASN A 440 55.68 5.12 8.05
N ILE A 441 55.88 5.39 9.35
CA ILE A 441 54.88 5.16 10.39
C ILE A 441 53.86 6.31 10.36
N SER A 442 52.75 6.10 9.66
CA SER A 442 51.72 7.13 9.47
C SER A 442 50.85 7.40 10.69
N ILE A 443 50.77 6.45 11.63
CA ILE A 443 49.95 6.58 12.84
C ILE A 443 50.57 7.53 13.88
N MET A 444 51.88 7.75 13.82
CA MET A 444 52.62 8.68 14.67
C MET A 444 53.83 9.24 13.89
N PRO A 445 53.60 10.14 12.93
CA PRO A 445 54.65 10.62 12.01
C PRO A 445 55.80 11.34 12.76
N GLU A 446 55.52 11.90 13.93
CA GLU A 446 56.50 12.61 14.75
C GLU A 446 57.57 11.71 15.37
N LEU A 447 57.38 10.38 15.37
CA LEU A 447 58.43 9.41 15.74
C LEU A 447 59.71 9.65 14.95
N SER A 448 59.58 9.81 13.63
CA SER A 448 60.71 10.08 12.74
C SER A 448 61.36 11.43 13.01
N ILE A 449 60.56 12.43 13.38
CA ILE A 449 61.02 13.78 13.67
C ILE A 449 61.83 13.81 14.97
N GLY A 450 61.35 13.13 16.02
CA GLY A 450 62.08 13.02 17.29
C GLY A 450 63.45 12.38 17.12
N ALA A 451 63.51 11.18 16.50
CA ALA A 451 64.77 10.49 16.24
C ALA A 451 65.68 11.22 15.23
N GLY A 452 65.09 11.98 14.31
CA GLY A 452 65.79 12.69 13.25
C GLY A 452 66.35 14.05 13.61
N MET A 453 65.91 14.63 14.73
CA MET A 453 66.23 16.01 15.08
C MET A 453 66.68 16.20 16.55
N HIS A 454 66.74 15.16 17.38
CA HIS A 454 67.13 15.30 18.80
C HIS A 454 68.57 15.79 19.02
N HIS A 455 69.41 15.75 17.99
CA HIS A 455 70.77 16.34 18.00
C HIS A 455 70.90 17.65 17.20
N GLU A 456 69.79 18.21 16.74
CA GLU A 456 69.77 19.56 16.21
C GLU A 456 69.91 20.58 17.34
N ARG A 457 70.68 21.65 17.10
CA ARG A 457 71.01 22.65 18.11
C ARG A 457 70.40 23.99 17.73
N PRO A 458 69.83 24.78 18.66
CA PRO A 458 69.27 26.10 18.36
C PRO A 458 70.25 27.04 17.63
N ASP A 459 71.55 26.92 17.90
CA ASP A 459 72.62 27.68 17.23
C ASP A 459 72.94 27.23 15.78
N GLY A 460 72.36 26.13 15.32
CA GLY A 460 72.53 25.57 13.98
C GLY A 460 73.81 24.78 13.77
N LYS A 461 74.54 24.44 14.84
CA LYS A 461 75.74 23.58 14.78
C LYS A 461 75.42 22.10 15.00
N GLY A 462 74.13 21.76 15.10
CA GLY A 462 73.63 20.39 15.25
C GLY A 462 73.64 19.59 13.95
N TYR A 463 73.16 18.35 14.03
CA TYR A 463 73.05 17.42 12.91
C TYR A 463 71.69 16.71 12.96
N PRO A 464 71.18 16.16 11.85
CA PRO A 464 71.81 15.98 10.54
C PRO A 464 71.66 17.14 9.54
N LYS A 465 70.75 18.10 9.75
CA LYS A 465 70.41 19.17 8.80
C LYS A 465 70.89 20.55 9.23
N GLY A 466 71.30 20.76 10.48
CA GLY A 466 71.78 22.06 10.97
C GLY A 466 70.64 23.07 11.13
N LEU A 467 69.49 22.60 11.60
CA LEU A 467 68.30 23.42 11.85
C LEU A 467 68.54 24.42 12.98
N LYS A 468 67.82 25.55 12.97
CA LYS A 468 68.00 26.66 13.92
C LYS A 468 66.70 26.99 14.63
N GLY A 469 66.79 27.27 15.94
CA GLY A 469 65.68 27.71 16.78
C GLY A 469 64.39 26.92 16.57
N GLU A 470 63.31 27.62 16.24
CA GLU A 470 61.95 27.07 16.06
C GLU A 470 61.80 26.12 14.85
N LYS A 471 62.80 26.01 13.97
CA LYS A 471 62.77 25.01 12.89
C LYS A 471 63.01 23.59 13.41
N ILE A 472 63.51 23.45 14.63
CA ILE A 472 63.66 22.17 15.32
C ILE A 472 62.31 21.87 15.98
N ALA A 473 61.73 20.71 15.67
CA ALA A 473 60.44 20.35 16.22
C ALA A 473 60.47 20.32 17.75
N ARG A 474 59.37 20.76 18.37
CA ARG A 474 59.28 20.91 19.83
C ARG A 474 59.65 19.64 20.60
N VAL A 475 59.12 18.49 20.17
CA VAL A 475 59.45 17.19 20.77
C VAL A 475 60.96 16.89 20.74
N ALA A 476 61.65 17.25 19.66
CA ALA A 476 63.09 17.03 19.53
C ALA A 476 63.91 17.95 20.44
N GLN A 477 63.48 19.21 20.62
CA GLN A 477 64.10 20.13 21.59
C GLN A 477 63.99 19.60 23.03
N ILE A 478 62.84 19.02 23.38
CA ILE A 478 62.61 18.43 24.72
C ILE A 478 63.48 17.18 24.90
N ILE A 479 63.50 16.29 23.91
CA ILE A 479 64.35 15.08 23.94
C ILE A 479 65.82 15.48 24.05
N ALA A 480 66.28 16.51 23.34
CA ALA A 480 67.68 16.96 23.40
C ALA A 480 68.10 17.35 24.83
N VAL A 481 67.23 18.02 25.59
CA VAL A 481 67.47 18.39 27.00
C VAL A 481 67.50 17.14 27.87
N ALA A 482 66.52 16.24 27.71
CA ALA A 482 66.43 14.98 28.46
C ALA A 482 67.65 14.07 28.22
N ASP A 483 68.03 13.87 26.95
CA ASP A 483 69.17 13.06 26.52
C ASP A 483 70.49 13.66 27.02
N THR A 484 70.68 14.98 26.88
CA THR A 484 71.91 15.64 27.36
C THR A 484 72.07 15.51 28.87
N PHE A 485 70.98 15.64 29.64
CA PHE A 485 71.02 15.43 31.07
C PHE A 485 71.30 13.97 31.44
N ASP A 486 70.58 13.00 30.86
CA ASP A 486 70.82 11.57 31.13
C ASP A 486 72.24 11.17 30.77
N ALA A 487 72.76 11.68 29.65
CA ALA A 487 74.12 11.43 29.21
C ALA A 487 75.18 11.94 30.20
N MET A 488 74.88 12.93 31.04
CA MET A 488 75.78 13.42 32.11
C MET A 488 75.56 12.70 33.44
N TYR A 489 74.30 12.49 33.82
CA TYR A 489 73.89 12.08 35.16
C TYR A 489 73.69 10.56 35.33
N SER A 490 73.79 9.78 34.24
CA SER A 490 73.80 8.31 34.30
C SER A 490 75.21 7.71 34.35
N ASP A 491 75.34 6.59 35.09
CA ASP A 491 76.55 5.78 35.09
C ASP A 491 76.73 5.09 33.73
N ARG A 492 77.97 5.09 33.23
CA ARG A 492 78.36 4.38 32.00
C ARG A 492 79.47 3.39 32.33
N PRO A 493 79.60 2.25 31.63
CA PRO A 493 80.62 1.24 31.94
C PRO A 493 82.07 1.77 32.00
N TYR A 494 82.36 2.86 31.30
CA TYR A 494 83.68 3.52 31.25
C TYR A 494 83.77 4.82 32.06
N ARG A 495 82.66 5.33 32.61
CA ARG A 495 82.60 6.63 33.30
C ARG A 495 81.53 6.63 34.39
N LYS A 496 81.91 6.95 35.63
CA LYS A 496 80.94 7.24 36.70
C LYS A 496 80.07 8.45 36.33
N ARG A 497 78.83 8.48 36.82
CA ARG A 497 77.95 9.63 36.66
C ARG A 497 78.59 10.92 37.16
N MET A 498 78.26 12.03 36.50
CA MET A 498 78.67 13.37 36.92
C MET A 498 77.93 13.76 38.21
N ASN A 499 78.56 14.58 39.05
CA ASN A 499 77.86 15.17 40.19
C ASN A 499 76.65 15.98 39.70
N PHE A 500 75.51 15.89 40.41
CA PHE A 500 74.25 16.52 40.04
C PHE A 500 74.38 18.04 39.82
N ASP A 501 74.97 18.76 40.77
CA ASP A 501 75.10 20.23 40.70
C ASP A 501 75.99 20.65 39.53
N LYS A 502 77.03 19.85 39.23
CA LYS A 502 77.88 20.05 38.06
C LYS A 502 77.10 19.81 36.76
N ALA A 503 76.30 18.75 36.65
CA ALA A 503 75.44 18.50 35.50
C ALA A 503 74.45 19.64 35.28
N VAL A 504 73.78 20.12 36.34
CA VAL A 504 72.88 21.29 36.31
C VAL A 504 73.62 22.55 35.86
N SER A 505 74.86 22.77 36.32
CA SER A 505 75.66 23.93 35.87
C SER A 505 75.96 23.89 34.38
N ILE A 506 76.26 22.71 33.82
CA ILE A 506 76.51 22.54 32.39
C ILE A 506 75.22 22.78 31.60
N MET A 507 74.08 22.26 32.06
CA MET A 507 72.77 22.52 31.43
C MET A 507 72.48 24.03 31.33
N LYS A 508 72.83 24.82 32.36
CA LYS A 508 72.73 26.29 32.35
C LYS A 508 73.70 26.92 31.33
N GLU A 509 74.94 26.45 31.28
CA GLU A 509 75.97 26.98 30.36
C GLU A 509 75.61 26.77 28.88
N VAL A 510 75.02 25.60 28.55
CA VAL A 510 74.65 25.27 27.16
C VAL A 510 73.26 25.77 26.76
N SER A 511 72.53 26.40 27.68
CA SER A 511 71.21 27.01 27.43
C SER A 511 71.28 28.09 26.35
N GLY A 512 70.29 28.15 25.47
CA GLY A 512 70.22 29.10 24.35
C GLY A 512 71.22 28.86 23.22
N THR A 513 72.18 27.92 23.38
CA THR A 513 73.17 27.58 22.36
C THR A 513 72.99 26.16 21.84
N GLN A 514 73.26 25.14 22.68
CA GLN A 514 73.09 23.73 22.32
C GLN A 514 71.67 23.25 22.60
N LEU A 515 71.02 23.80 23.62
CA LEU A 515 69.70 23.42 24.08
C LEU A 515 68.73 24.61 24.04
N ALA A 516 67.45 24.33 23.83
CA ALA A 516 66.42 25.38 23.79
C ALA A 516 66.24 25.99 25.19
N GLU A 517 66.34 27.33 25.27
CA GLU A 517 66.36 28.07 26.53
C GLU A 517 65.13 27.81 27.39
N ASP A 518 63.94 27.86 26.78
CA ASP A 518 62.67 27.66 27.48
C ASP A 518 62.46 26.23 28.01
N VAL A 519 63.05 25.23 27.36
CA VAL A 519 63.06 23.83 27.83
C VAL A 519 64.05 23.66 28.99
N VAL A 520 65.22 24.31 28.92
CA VAL A 520 66.17 24.33 30.03
C VAL A 520 65.57 25.03 31.24
N ASP A 521 64.83 26.12 31.05
CA ASP A 521 64.09 26.79 32.14
C ASP A 521 63.07 25.86 32.79
N ALA A 522 62.36 25.04 32.00
CA ALA A 522 61.46 24.01 32.54
C ALA A 522 62.21 22.94 33.33
N PHE A 523 63.36 22.48 32.82
CA PHE A 523 64.25 21.57 33.55
C PHE A 523 64.68 22.17 34.89
N LEU A 524 65.10 23.43 34.94
CA LEU A 524 65.51 24.10 36.17
C LEU A 524 64.38 24.24 37.18
N ARG A 525 63.16 24.59 36.72
CA ARG A 525 61.98 24.61 37.60
C ARG A 525 61.68 23.25 38.22
N LEU A 526 61.87 22.16 37.46
CA LEU A 526 61.70 20.79 37.98
C LEU A 526 62.83 20.37 38.93
N VAL A 527 64.07 20.80 38.67
CA VAL A 527 65.20 20.63 39.59
C VAL A 527 64.92 21.32 40.93
N ASP A 528 64.41 22.56 40.90
CA ASP A 528 64.04 23.31 42.11
C ASP A 528 62.89 22.64 42.90
N LYS A 529 62.02 21.88 42.21
CA LYS A 529 60.97 21.04 42.82
C LYS A 529 61.49 19.68 43.33
N GLY A 530 62.73 19.31 43.03
CA GLY A 530 63.35 18.05 43.45
C GLY A 530 63.13 16.86 42.52
N GLU A 531 62.55 17.05 41.33
CA GLU A 531 62.03 15.99 40.46
C GLU A 531 63.10 15.30 39.56
N PHE A 532 64.36 15.78 39.55
CA PHE A 532 65.46 15.25 38.70
C PHE A 532 66.61 14.59 39.46
N ARG A 533 66.63 14.70 40.79
CA ARG A 533 67.71 14.14 41.61
C ARG A 533 67.30 12.74 42.05
N ASP A 534 68.17 11.76 41.83
CA ASP A 534 67.96 10.39 42.29
C ASP A 534 67.86 10.38 43.82
N GLU A 535 66.81 9.75 44.37
CA GLU A 535 66.54 9.68 45.82
C GLU A 535 67.71 9.05 46.60
N ASN A 536 68.50 8.20 45.94
CA ASN A 536 69.68 7.55 46.52
C ASN A 536 70.97 8.34 46.26
N ASP A 537 70.89 9.56 45.71
CA ASP A 537 72.07 10.37 45.41
C ASP A 537 72.68 11.01 46.66
N THR A 538 73.70 10.33 47.18
CA THR A 538 74.55 10.74 48.30
C THR A 538 75.48 11.93 48.00
N GLY A 539 75.37 12.55 46.80
CA GLY A 539 76.20 13.70 46.38
C GLY A 539 77.55 13.30 45.77
N GLY A 540 77.74 12.01 45.47
CA GLY A 540 78.92 11.48 44.77
C GLY A 540 78.85 11.70 43.25
N GLY A 541 80.00 11.62 42.57
CA GLY A 541 80.12 11.79 41.12
C GLY A 541 81.40 12.53 40.74
N THR A 542 81.77 12.52 39.47
CA THR A 542 82.97 13.25 39.01
C THR A 542 82.67 14.75 38.87
N MET A 543 83.56 15.60 39.37
CA MET A 543 83.55 17.06 39.14
C MET A 543 84.36 17.47 37.90
N GLU A 544 85.09 16.53 37.29
CA GLU A 544 85.89 16.76 36.09
C GLU A 544 85.01 16.85 34.83
N ASP A 545 85.35 17.76 33.91
CA ASP A 545 84.68 17.87 32.61
C ASP A 545 84.88 16.61 31.77
N ILE A 546 83.88 16.26 30.97
CA ILE A 546 83.84 15.03 30.15
C ILE A 546 85.09 14.89 29.27
N ASP A 547 85.58 16.01 28.72
CA ASP A 547 86.78 16.06 27.86
C ASP A 547 88.11 15.82 28.61
N ASN A 548 88.13 16.00 29.93
CA ASN A 548 89.31 15.81 30.77
C ASN A 548 89.40 14.37 31.32
N ILE A 549 88.26 13.75 31.65
CA ILE A 549 88.20 12.34 32.05
C ILE A 549 88.74 11.45 30.93
N HIS A 550 88.38 11.75 29.67
CA HIS A 550 88.86 11.04 28.49
C HIS A 550 90.38 11.17 28.29
N ARG A 551 90.94 12.35 28.61
CA ARG A 551 92.39 12.63 28.52
C ARG A 551 93.20 11.92 29.59
N GLN A 552 92.71 11.81 30.83
CA GLN A 552 93.41 11.09 31.90
C GLN A 552 93.42 9.56 31.65
N GLN A 553 92.35 8.99 31.12
CA GLN A 553 92.27 7.56 30.84
C GLN A 553 93.16 7.14 29.65
N LEU A 554 93.29 7.98 28.62
CA LEU A 554 94.25 7.77 27.52
C LEU A 554 95.70 7.80 28.02
N LYS A 555 96.03 8.65 28.99
CA LYS A 555 97.36 8.64 29.65
C LYS A 555 97.60 7.36 30.45
N LYS A 556 96.57 6.77 31.08
CA LYS A 556 96.69 5.46 31.74
C LYS A 556 96.85 4.30 30.75
N ALA A 557 96.15 4.34 29.61
CA ALA A 557 96.25 3.31 28.57
C ALA A 557 97.56 3.39 27.75
N ALA A 558 98.12 4.60 27.57
CA ALA A 558 99.39 4.82 26.88
C ALA A 558 100.63 4.65 27.80
N GLY A 559 100.44 4.63 29.13
CA GLY A 559 101.51 4.50 30.13
C GLY A 559 101.84 3.07 30.56
N SER A 560 101.22 2.04 29.98
CA SER A 560 101.41 0.63 30.37
C SER A 560 102.30 -0.17 29.41
N THR A 561 103.29 0.47 28.78
CA THR A 561 104.36 -0.23 28.03
C THR A 561 105.74 0.13 28.60
N GLU A 562 106.11 -0.46 29.73
CA GLU A 562 107.51 -0.68 30.09
C GLU A 562 107.68 -2.09 30.68
N ASN A 563 108.55 -2.87 30.02
CA ASN A 563 109.02 -4.20 30.38
C ASN A 563 109.97 -4.09 31.59
N PRO A 564 110.03 -5.09 32.50
CA PRO A 564 111.14 -6.03 32.34
C PRO A 564 110.88 -7.47 32.80
N ASN A 565 111.47 -8.39 32.03
CA ASN A 565 112.09 -9.61 32.53
C ASN A 565 112.66 -9.48 33.95
N LYS A 566 112.22 -10.34 34.88
CA LYS A 566 113.10 -10.92 35.91
C LYS A 566 112.56 -12.26 36.41
N VAL A 567 113.44 -13.24 36.27
CA VAL A 567 113.42 -14.65 36.66
C VAL A 567 113.08 -14.85 38.14
N GLN A 568 112.19 -15.82 38.44
CA GLN A 568 112.54 -17.02 39.21
C GLN A 568 111.55 -18.16 38.93
#